data_AF-A0A940CTG4-F1
#
_entry.id   AF-A0A940CTG4-F1
#
_cell.length_a   1.000
_cell.length_b   1.000
_cell.length_c   1.000
_cell.angle_alpha   90.00
_cell.angle_beta   90.00
_cell.angle_gamma   90.00
#
_symmetry.space_group_name_H-M   'P 1'
#
loop_
_entity.id
_entity.type
_entity.pdbx_description
1 polymer ?
#
loop_
_entity_poly.entity_id
_entity_poly.type
_entity_poly.pdbx_seq_one_letter_code
_entity_poly.pdbx_strand_id
1 'polypeptide(L)' 'MNYVDEIVNLLDKNLKYIKHEITKDTIYNYVVSNRKKVKCPTCGVETDKVHSKYKRSYQLVERIFES' A
#
# COMPACT_ATOMS: atom_id res chain seq x y z
N MET A 1 -16.97 -9.02 8.99
CA MET A 1 -15.61 -8.65 9.42
C MET A 1 -14.67 -9.00 8.28
N ASN A 2 -14.06 -8.01 7.61
CA ASN A 2 -13.20 -8.26 6.45
C ASN A 2 -11.74 -8.26 6.92
N TYR A 3 -11.18 -9.44 7.12
CA TYR A 3 -9.80 -9.66 7.60
C TYR A 3 -8.73 -8.91 6.78
N VAL A 4 -8.95 -8.77 5.47
CA VAL A 4 -8.04 -8.05 4.56
C VAL A 4 -7.94 -6.55 4.90
N ASP A 5 -9.04 -5.94 5.32
CA ASP A 5 -9.06 -4.51 5.68
C ASP A 5 -8.27 -4.25 6.97
N GLU A 6 -8.33 -5.18 7.92
CA GLU A 6 -7.53 -5.12 9.15
C GLU A 6 -6.03 -5.24 8.84
N ILE A 7 -5.64 -6.16 7.96
CA ILE A 7 -4.23 -6.28 7.50
C ILE A 7 -3.77 -4.99 6.81
N VAL A 8 -4.57 -4.41 5.90
CA VAL A 8 -4.21 -3.15 5.24
C VAL A 8 -4.01 -2.03 6.25
N ASN A 9 -4.89 -1.91 7.24
CA ASN A 9 -4.76 -0.92 8.32
C ASN A 9 -3.53 -1.17 9.23
N LEU A 10 -3.15 -2.44 9.45
CA LEU A 10 -1.93 -2.80 10.17
C LEU A 10 -0.66 -2.44 9.39
N LEU A 11 -0.67 -2.57 8.06
CA LEU A 11 0.46 -2.22 7.20
C LEU A 11 0.70 -0.70 7.15
N ASP A 12 -0.35 0.09 6.92
CA ASP A 12 -0.29 1.55 6.99
C ASP A 12 -1.71 2.11 7.23
N LYS A 13 -1.90 2.79 8.36
CA LYS A 13 -3.17 3.46 8.74
C LYS A 13 -3.62 4.52 7.72
N ASN A 14 -2.72 4.92 6.82
CA ASN A 14 -3.01 5.88 5.77
C ASN A 14 -3.42 5.23 4.45
N LEU A 15 -3.64 3.91 4.43
CA LEU A 15 -4.16 3.17 3.30
C LEU A 15 -5.60 2.77 3.59
N LYS A 16 -6.47 2.93 2.60
CA LYS A 16 -7.86 2.48 2.62
C LYS A 16 -8.02 1.34 1.63
N TYR A 17 -8.51 0.21 2.11
CA TYR A 17 -8.84 -0.94 1.27
C TYR A 17 -9.97 -0.60 0.29
N ILE A 18 -9.83 -1.02 -0.97
CA ILE A 18 -10.87 -0.90 -2.00
C ILE A 18 -11.39 -2.28 -2.37
N LYS A 19 -10.51 -3.15 -2.85
CA LYS A 19 -10.83 -4.52 -3.26
C LYS A 19 -9.57 -5.38 -3.27
N HIS A 20 -9.75 -6.68 -3.35
CA HIS A 20 -8.67 -7.59 -3.72
C HIS A 20 -9.08 -8.45 -4.91
N GLU A 21 -8.09 -8.90 -5.66
CA GLU A 21 -8.26 -9.89 -6.71
C GLU A 21 -7.31 -11.04 -6.43
N ILE A 22 -7.82 -12.27 -6.54
CA ILE A 22 -7.02 -13.47 -6.38
C ILE A 22 -6.73 -13.98 -7.79
N THR A 23 -5.46 -14.14 -8.13
CA THR A 23 -5.05 -14.72 -9.39
C THR A 23 -4.02 -15.80 -9.11
N LYS A 24 -4.37 -17.05 -9.44
CA LYS A 24 -3.60 -18.25 -9.05
C LYS A 24 -3.41 -18.26 -7.53
N ASP A 25 -2.17 -18.19 -7.08
CA ASP A 25 -1.78 -18.22 -5.67
C ASP A 25 -1.38 -16.82 -5.15
N THR A 26 -1.72 -15.75 -5.89
CA THR A 26 -1.36 -14.38 -5.53
C THR A 26 -2.60 -13.53 -5.23
N ILE A 27 -2.59 -12.87 -4.08
CA ILE A 27 -3.62 -11.90 -3.68
C ILE A 27 -3.13 -10.48 -4.00
N TYR A 28 -3.83 -9.81 -4.92
CA TYR A 28 -3.59 -8.42 -5.28
C TYR A 28 -4.53 -7.52 -4.49
N ASN A 29 -3.98 -6.76 -3.54
CA ASN A 29 -4.74 -5.79 -2.77
C ASN A 29 -4.72 -4.41 -3.45
N TYR A 30 -5.89 -3.92 -3.85
CA TYR A 30 -6.07 -2.57 -4.36
C TYR A 30 -6.43 -1.65 -3.20
N VAL A 31 -5.53 -0.71 -2.92
CA VAL A 31 -5.65 0.24 -1.81
C VAL A 31 -5.44 1.66 -2.33
N VAL A 32 -6.04 2.63 -1.66
CA VAL A 32 -5.82 4.06 -1.94
C VAL A 32 -5.28 4.76 -0.71
N SER A 33 -4.33 5.67 -0.90
CA SER A 33 -3.84 6.48 0.21
C SER A 33 -4.86 7.56 0.59
N ASN A 34 -5.10 7.72 1.89
CA ASN A 34 -5.89 8.82 2.44
C ASN A 34 -5.02 10.05 2.80
N ARG A 35 -3.70 10.00 2.56
CA ARG A 35 -2.79 11.12 2.84
C ARG A 35 -3.13 12.30 1.93
N LYS A 36 -3.48 13.43 2.53
CA LYS A 36 -3.74 14.68 1.79
C LYS A 36 -2.46 15.35 1.30
N LYS A 37 -1.34 15.09 1.99
CA LYS A 37 -0.01 15.63 1.66
C LYS A 37 1.02 14.53 1.87
N VAL A 38 1.99 14.46 0.97
CA VAL A 38 3.13 13.55 1.11
C VAL A 38 4.41 14.33 0.91
N LYS A 39 5.42 14.02 1.72
CA LYS A 39 6.76 14.55 1.53
C LYS A 39 7.36 13.91 0.29
N CYS A 40 7.73 14.72 -0.70
CA CYS A 40 8.39 14.22 -1.90
C CYS A 40 9.73 13.58 -1.51
N PRO A 41 9.99 12.31 -1.88
CA PRO A 41 11.25 11.65 -1.54
C PRO A 41 12.46 12.28 -2.23
N THR A 42 12.25 13.01 -3.34
CA THR A 42 13.32 13.65 -4.11
C THR A 42 13.70 15.02 -3.58
N CYS A 43 12.72 15.88 -3.32
CA CYS A 43 12.99 17.28 -2.91
C CYS A 43 12.64 17.58 -1.45
N GLY A 44 12.02 16.65 -0.72
CA GLY A 44 11.68 16.83 0.68
C GLY A 44 10.53 17.81 0.96
N VAL A 45 9.92 18.40 -0.08
CA VAL A 45 8.79 19.32 0.08
C VAL A 45 7.50 18.54 0.31
N GLU A 46 6.69 18.96 1.28
CA GLU A 46 5.33 18.45 1.45
C GLU A 46 4.40 19.09 0.42
N THR A 47 3.77 18.25 -0.41
CA THR A 47 2.85 18.72 -1.44
C THR A 47 1.56 17.91 -1.41
N ASP A 48 0.45 18.59 -1.72
CA ASP A 48 -0.84 17.99 -2.08
C ASP A 48 -0.99 17.81 -3.60
N LYS A 49 -0.21 18.57 -4.39
CA LYS A 49 -0.11 18.43 -5.84
C LYS A 49 0.85 17.31 -6.23
N VAL A 50 0.45 16.51 -7.22
CA VAL A 50 1.28 15.45 -7.81
C VAL A 50 2.53 16.07 -8.43
N HIS A 51 3.65 16.02 -7.70
CA HIS A 51 4.96 16.41 -8.23
C HIS A 51 5.52 15.37 -9.21
N SER A 52 5.19 14.08 -9.02
CA SER A 52 5.59 12.98 -9.90
C SER A 52 4.67 11.77 -9.72
N LYS A 53 4.32 11.08 -10.80
CA LYS A 53 3.60 9.79 -10.75
C LYS A 53 4.61 8.66 -10.75
N TYR A 54 4.56 7.77 -9.76
CA TYR A 54 5.41 6.58 -9.71
C TYR A 54 4.58 5.34 -9.41
N LYS A 55 4.86 4.25 -10.14
CA LYS A 55 4.28 2.94 -9.86
C LYS A 55 5.24 2.19 -8.92
N ARG A 56 4.79 1.91 -7.69
CA ARG A 56 5.52 1.03 -6.76
C ARG A 56 4.83 -0.32 -6.74
N SER A 57 5.57 -1.37 -7.09
CA SER A 57 5.21 -2.76 -6.84
C SER A 57 6.06 -3.24 -5.67
N TYR A 58 5.42 -3.63 -4.57
CA TYR A 58 6.08 -4.33 -3.48
C TYR A 58 5.52 -5.74 -3.44
N GLN A 59 6.40 -6.73 -3.54
CA GLN A 59 6.02 -8.13 -3.35
C GLN A 59 6.20 -8.42 -1.86
N LEU A 60 5.14 -8.86 -1.19
CA LEU A 60 5.28 -9.49 0.12
C LEU A 60 6.02 -10.82 -0.12
N VAL A 61 7.35 -10.77 -0.10
CA VAL A 61 8.17 -11.98 -0.01
C VAL A 61 7.95 -12.52 1.39
N GLU A 62 7.26 -13.65 1.50
CA GLU A 62 7.32 -14.47 2.70
C GLU A 62 8.80 -14.86 2.89
N ARG A 63 9.49 -14.15 3.79
CA ARG A 63 10.60 -14.79 4.49
C ARG A 63 9.92 -15.88 5.29
N ILE A 64 9.99 -17.11 4.77
CA ILE A 64 9.81 -18.31 5.56
C ILE A 64 10.81 -18.17 6.72
N PHE A 65 10.32 -17.80 7.90
CA PHE A 65 11.06 -18.05 9.13
C PHE A 65 10.93 -19.56 9.35
N GLU A 66 11.85 -20.32 8.78
CA GLU A 66 12.15 -21.65 9.29
C GLU A 66 12.78 -21.47 10.67
N SER A 67 12.05 -21.92 11.69
CA SER A 67 12.57 -22.26 13.01
C SER A 67 11.68 -23.31 13.63
#